data_AF-A0A4Y8SGA3-F1
#
_entry.id   AF-A0A4Y8SGA3-F1
#
_cell.length_a   1.000
_cell.length_b   1.000
_cell.length_c   1.000
_cell.angle_alpha   90.00
_cell.angle_beta   90.00
_cell.angle_gamma   90.00
#
_symmetry.space_group_name_H-M   'P 1'
#
loop_
_entity.id
_entity.type
_entity.pdbx_description
1 polymer ?
#
loop_
_entity_poly.entity_id
_entity_poly.type
_entity_poly.pdbx_seq_one_letter_code
_entity_poly.pdbx_strand_id
1 'polypeptide(L)'
;MKIKKLTLALMAMAIVTVAYAATDISGHWKGSINNEIEVAYDFKVDGQKLSGSTKGPDGNTIQLTDGWFKDDSLAFTLPIMDQQFKMTGKVKSTDQIVLYMKGGPMGDMSYVIKKAK
;
A
#
# COMPACT_ATOMS: atom_id res chain seq x y z
N MET A 1 42.75 20.90 47.03
CA MET A 1 42.07 19.58 47.05
C MET A 1 41.55 19.30 45.65
N LYS A 2 42.12 18.30 44.95
CA LYS A 2 41.84 18.02 43.52
C LYS A 2 40.57 17.16 43.40
N ILE A 3 39.47 17.77 42.95
CA ILE A 3 38.22 17.04 42.68
C ILE A 3 38.35 16.41 41.29
N LYS A 4 38.47 15.08 41.27
CA LYS A 4 38.71 14.26 40.08
C LYS A 4 37.47 14.29 39.18
N LYS A 5 37.64 14.69 37.92
CA LYS A 5 36.62 14.62 36.86
C LYS A 5 36.49 13.16 36.41
N LEU A 6 35.37 12.51 36.71
CA LEU A 6 34.90 11.23 36.16
C LEU A 6 33.45 11.09 36.67
N THR A 7 32.38 10.89 35.90
CA THR A 7 32.27 10.09 34.68
C THR A 7 31.05 10.58 33.91
N LEU A 8 31.30 10.95 32.65
CA LEU A 8 30.32 11.32 31.63
C LEU A 8 29.69 10.02 31.10
N ALA A 9 28.42 9.78 31.36
CA ALA A 9 27.66 8.70 30.72
C ALA A 9 26.36 9.26 30.13
N LEU A 10 26.53 10.16 29.16
CA LEU A 10 25.48 10.62 28.27
C LEU A 10 25.23 9.53 27.23
N MET A 11 24.47 8.49 27.58
CA MET A 11 24.02 7.48 26.61
C MET A 11 22.72 7.95 25.96
N ALA A 12 22.82 9.04 25.21
CA ALA A 12 21.78 9.45 24.27
C ALA A 12 21.90 8.55 23.04
N MET A 13 21.22 7.41 23.08
CA MET A 13 21.11 6.50 21.94
C MET A 13 20.19 7.17 20.92
N ALA A 14 20.77 8.02 20.07
CA ALA A 14 20.09 8.56 18.90
C ALA A 14 19.86 7.38 17.93
N ILE A 15 18.68 6.79 18.02
CA ILE A 15 18.18 5.87 17.01
C ILE A 15 17.97 6.72 15.76
N VAL A 16 18.96 6.73 14.87
CA VAL A 16 18.81 7.25 13.52
C VAL A 16 17.95 6.22 12.78
N THR A 17 16.63 6.34 12.90
CA THR A 17 15.73 5.69 11.95
C THR A 17 15.99 6.32 10.60
N VAL A 18 16.71 5.60 9.75
CA VAL A 18 16.76 5.92 8.33
C VAL A 18 15.33 5.70 7.84
N ALA A 19 14.55 6.78 7.78
CA ALA A 19 13.30 6.79 7.04
C ALA A 19 13.70 6.62 5.58
N TYR A 20 13.78 5.37 5.12
CA TYR A 20 13.58 5.10 3.71
C TYR A 20 12.27 5.78 3.38
N ALA A 21 12.34 6.82 2.54
CA ALA A 21 11.15 7.46 2.03
C ALA A 21 10.44 6.41 1.17
N ALA A 22 9.63 5.57 1.83
CA ALA A 22 8.71 4.69 1.15
C ALA A 22 7.87 5.60 0.26
N THR A 23 7.76 5.24 -1.01
CA THR A 23 6.89 5.98 -1.94
C THR A 23 5.49 5.99 -1.34
N ASP A 24 5.02 7.13 -0.85
CA ASP A 24 3.70 7.19 -0.22
C ASP A 24 2.62 7.03 -1.30
N ILE A 25 2.03 5.83 -1.31
CA ILE A 25 0.94 5.49 -2.23
C ILE A 25 -0.43 5.94 -1.69
N SER A 26 -0.49 6.64 -0.57
CA SER A 26 -1.75 7.17 -0.06
C SER A 26 -2.39 8.15 -1.06
N GLY A 27 -3.71 8.09 -1.15
CA GLY A 27 -4.52 8.92 -2.03
C GLY A 27 -5.47 8.12 -2.92
N HIS A 28 -6.06 8.84 -3.86
CA HIS A 28 -7.04 8.31 -4.80
C HIS A 28 -6.33 7.79 -6.05
N TRP A 29 -6.70 6.60 -6.49
CA TRP A 29 -6.14 5.94 -7.67
C TRP A 29 -7.25 5.47 -8.59
N LYS A 30 -7.07 5.61 -9.89
CA LYS A 30 -8.02 5.18 -10.92
C LYS A 30 -7.33 4.34 -11.97
N GLY A 31 -8.00 3.31 -12.45
CA GLY A 31 -7.51 2.50 -13.58
C GLY A 31 -8.66 1.93 -14.37
N SER A 32 -8.30 1.14 -15.38
CA SER A 32 -9.26 0.40 -16.17
C SER A 32 -8.74 -1.01 -16.41
N ILE A 33 -9.60 -1.99 -16.18
CA ILE A 33 -9.36 -3.39 -16.52
C ILE A 33 -9.89 -3.60 -17.94
N ASN A 34 -9.01 -4.01 -18.86
CA ASN A 34 -9.32 -4.24 -20.27
C ASN A 34 -10.04 -3.08 -20.99
N ASN A 35 -9.87 -1.83 -20.53
CA ASN A 35 -10.56 -0.65 -21.08
C ASN A 35 -12.10 -0.68 -20.95
N GLU A 36 -12.66 -1.64 -20.21
CA GLU A 36 -14.11 -1.83 -20.08
C GLU A 36 -14.60 -1.57 -18.65
N ILE A 37 -13.81 -1.96 -17.65
CA ILE A 37 -14.20 -1.86 -16.24
C ILE A 37 -13.36 -0.78 -15.57
N GLU A 38 -13.97 0.35 -15.24
CA GLU A 38 -13.34 1.38 -14.43
C GLU A 38 -13.20 0.92 -12.98
N VAL A 39 -12.01 1.13 -12.41
CA VAL A 39 -11.72 0.83 -11.01
C VAL A 39 -11.15 2.06 -10.33
N ALA A 40 -11.54 2.26 -9.07
CA ALA A 40 -11.03 3.34 -8.24
C ALA A 40 -10.71 2.81 -6.85
N TYR A 41 -9.56 3.21 -6.33
CA TYR A 41 -9.08 2.84 -5.01
C TYR A 41 -8.74 4.08 -4.19
N ASP A 42 -9.12 4.06 -2.92
CA ASP A 42 -8.71 5.04 -1.93
C ASP A 42 -7.72 4.37 -1.00
N PHE A 43 -6.42 4.61 -1.19
CA PHE A 43 -5.39 3.99 -0.38
C PHE A 43 -4.93 4.89 0.76
N LYS A 44 -4.61 4.28 1.88
CA LYS A 44 -3.95 4.92 3.02
C LYS A 44 -2.89 3.98 3.60
N VAL A 45 -1.67 4.49 3.68
CA VAL A 45 -0.52 3.79 4.28
C VAL A 45 -0.27 4.34 5.68
N ASP A 46 -0.35 3.45 6.68
CA ASP A 46 0.02 3.74 8.07
C ASP A 46 1.21 2.82 8.44
N GLY A 47 2.44 3.31 8.20
CA GLY A 47 3.65 2.50 8.35
C GLY A 47 3.76 1.41 7.28
N GLN A 48 3.70 0.14 7.67
CA GLN A 48 3.66 -1.00 6.72
C GLN A 48 2.22 -1.47 6.43
N LYS A 49 1.22 -0.93 7.14
CA LYS A 49 -0.18 -1.33 6.94
C LYS A 49 -0.76 -0.55 5.78
N LEU A 50 -1.38 -1.26 4.84
CA LEU A 50 -2.18 -0.67 3.77
C LEU A 50 -3.65 -0.85 4.14
N SER A 51 -4.39 0.24 4.12
CA SER A 51 -5.84 0.25 4.21
C SER A 51 -6.43 0.96 3.01
N GLY A 52 -7.71 0.72 2.75
CA GLY A 52 -8.38 1.43 1.68
C GLY A 52 -9.75 0.87 1.34
N SER A 53 -10.36 1.51 0.34
CA SER A 53 -11.62 1.08 -0.25
C SER A 53 -11.57 1.04 -1.77
N THR A 54 -12.47 0.24 -2.36
CA THR A 54 -12.82 0.28 -3.79
C THR A 54 -14.33 0.27 -3.93
N LYS A 55 -14.84 0.62 -5.10
CA LYS A 55 -16.23 0.33 -5.46
C LYS A 55 -16.32 -1.05 -6.14
N GLY A 56 -17.26 -1.85 -5.68
CA GLY A 56 -17.64 -3.11 -6.31
C GLY A 56 -18.42 -2.87 -7.61
N PRO A 57 -18.56 -3.91 -8.46
CA PRO A 57 -19.41 -3.85 -9.67
C PRO A 57 -20.88 -3.54 -9.38
N ASP A 58 -21.34 -3.84 -8.16
CA ASP A 58 -22.68 -3.57 -7.64
C ASP A 58 -22.84 -2.12 -7.11
N GLY A 59 -21.78 -1.32 -7.15
CA GLY A 59 -21.74 0.06 -6.65
C GLY A 59 -21.48 0.17 -5.14
N ASN A 60 -21.38 -0.95 -4.42
CA ASN A 60 -21.11 -0.95 -2.98
C ASN A 60 -19.64 -0.65 -2.70
N THR A 61 -19.38 0.00 -1.57
CA THR A 61 -18.01 0.22 -1.10
C THR A 61 -17.47 -1.06 -0.47
N ILE A 62 -16.36 -1.55 -0.99
CA ILE A 62 -15.66 -2.74 -0.51
C ILE A 62 -14.39 -2.29 0.18
N GLN A 63 -14.25 -2.67 1.45
CA GLN A 63 -13.05 -2.38 2.24
C GLN A 63 -11.97 -3.42 1.97
N LEU A 64 -10.73 -2.95 1.83
CA LEU A 64 -9.57 -3.83 1.71
C LEU A 64 -9.29 -4.50 3.06
N THR A 65 -8.98 -5.79 3.03
CA THR A 65 -8.48 -6.54 4.20
C THR A 65 -7.05 -7.00 3.96
N ASP A 66 -6.35 -7.35 5.04
CA ASP A 66 -4.99 -7.95 5.01
C ASP A 66 -3.97 -7.12 4.19
N GLY A 67 -4.15 -5.81 4.18
CA GLY A 67 -3.35 -4.90 3.38
C GLY A 67 -1.99 -4.59 4.01
N TRP A 68 -0.93 -4.72 3.21
CA TRP A 68 0.42 -4.27 3.55
C TRP A 68 1.08 -3.55 2.39
N PHE A 69 2.01 -2.64 2.72
CA PHE A 69 2.87 -1.95 1.77
C PHE A 69 4.29 -1.86 2.31
N LYS A 70 5.27 -2.31 1.51
CA LYS A 70 6.69 -2.30 1.85
C LYS A 70 7.53 -2.41 0.59
N ASP A 71 8.65 -1.69 0.53
CA ASP A 71 9.65 -1.81 -0.55
C ASP A 71 9.02 -1.72 -1.96
N ASP A 72 8.19 -0.69 -2.18
CA ASP A 72 7.44 -0.45 -3.41
C ASP A 72 6.51 -1.60 -3.86
N SER A 73 6.20 -2.51 -2.95
CA SER A 73 5.32 -3.65 -3.15
C SER A 73 4.14 -3.57 -2.20
N LEU A 74 2.95 -3.95 -2.67
CA LEU A 74 1.76 -4.05 -1.85
C LEU A 74 1.07 -5.39 -2.05
N ALA A 75 0.29 -5.80 -1.06
CA ALA A 75 -0.76 -6.78 -1.25
C ALA A 75 -1.95 -6.42 -0.37
N PHE A 76 -3.13 -6.88 -0.78
CA PHE A 76 -4.37 -6.73 -0.04
C PHE A 76 -5.40 -7.74 -0.55
N THR A 77 -6.48 -7.92 0.18
CA THR A 77 -7.60 -8.79 -0.20
C THR A 77 -8.85 -7.94 -0.38
N LEU A 78 -9.61 -8.23 -1.44
CA LEU A 78 -10.94 -7.67 -1.66
C LEU A 78 -12.00 -8.74 -1.38
N PRO A 79 -12.81 -8.60 -0.32
CA PRO A 79 -13.96 -9.45 -0.08
C PRO A 79 -15.12 -8.98 -0.97
N ILE A 80 -15.24 -9.55 -2.17
CA ILE A 80 -16.32 -9.24 -3.11
C ILE A 80 -17.33 -10.37 -3.05
N MET A 81 -18.55 -10.07 -2.58
CA MET A 81 -19.58 -11.07 -2.29
C MET A 81 -19.05 -12.13 -1.30
N ASP A 82 -19.14 -13.43 -1.63
CA ASP A 82 -18.63 -14.53 -0.81
C ASP A 82 -17.20 -14.99 -1.21
N GLN A 83 -16.50 -14.20 -2.04
CA GLN A 83 -15.17 -14.54 -2.55
C GLN A 83 -14.11 -13.56 -2.07
N GLN A 84 -12.91 -14.08 -1.81
CA GLN A 84 -11.74 -13.30 -1.43
C GLN A 84 -10.76 -13.20 -2.60
N PHE A 85 -10.65 -12.01 -3.18
CA PHE A 85 -9.73 -11.73 -4.27
C PHE A 85 -8.42 -11.20 -3.72
N LYS A 86 -7.37 -12.02 -3.78
CA LYS A 86 -6.03 -11.61 -3.36
C LYS A 86 -5.37 -10.78 -4.46
N MET A 87 -4.97 -9.58 -4.09
CA MET A 87 -4.35 -8.58 -4.93
C MET A 87 -2.89 -8.41 -4.50
N THR A 88 -1.99 -8.39 -5.47
CA THR A 88 -0.60 -7.98 -5.26
C THR A 88 -0.31 -6.81 -6.17
N GLY A 89 0.64 -5.95 -5.82
CA GLY A 89 0.95 -4.78 -6.60
C GLY A 89 2.40 -4.36 -6.49
N LYS A 90 2.85 -3.63 -7.51
CA LYS A 90 4.18 -3.03 -7.54
C LYS A 90 4.10 -1.60 -8.05
N VAL A 91 4.70 -0.68 -7.30
CA VAL A 91 4.82 0.73 -7.70
C VAL A 91 5.81 0.82 -8.85
N LYS A 92 5.39 1.45 -9.96
CA LYS A 92 6.25 1.69 -11.13
C LYS A 92 6.82 3.10 -11.10
N SER A 93 6.03 4.06 -10.63
CA SER A 93 6.41 5.45 -10.42
C SER A 93 5.47 6.09 -9.39
N THR A 94 5.75 7.32 -8.99
CA THR A 94 4.95 8.09 -8.00
C THR A 94 3.46 8.14 -8.34
N ASP A 95 3.11 8.06 -9.63
CA ASP A 95 1.73 8.16 -10.11
C ASP A 95 1.23 6.88 -10.78
N GLN A 96 1.98 5.77 -10.74
CA GLN A 96 1.57 4.51 -11.39
C GLN A 96 1.86 3.28 -10.53
N ILE A 97 0.83 2.46 -10.34
CA ILE A 97 0.90 1.16 -9.67
C ILE A 97 0.36 0.09 -10.61
N VAL A 98 1.05 -1.04 -10.71
CA VAL A 98 0.54 -2.23 -11.41
C VAL A 98 -0.01 -3.18 -10.38
N LEU A 99 -1.28 -3.55 -10.51
CA LEU A 99 -1.94 -4.56 -9.68
C LEU A 99 -2.04 -5.88 -10.44
N TYR A 100 -1.94 -6.98 -9.72
CA TYR A 100 -2.02 -8.35 -10.19
C TYR A 100 -3.04 -9.11 -9.34
N MET A 101 -4.04 -9.68 -9.99
CA MET A 101 -4.94 -10.68 -9.42
C MET A 101 -4.42 -12.06 -9.80
N LYS A 102 -4.26 -12.95 -8.81
CA LYS A 102 -3.97 -14.36 -9.08
C LYS A 102 -5.19 -15.22 -8.79
N GLY A 103 -5.49 -16.16 -9.69
CA GLY A 103 -6.55 -17.14 -9.48
C GLY A 103 -7.98 -16.60 -9.51
N GLY A 104 -8.22 -15.52 -10.26
CA GLY A 104 -9.59 -15.10 -10.57
C GLY A 104 -10.29 -16.10 -11.51
N PRO A 105 -11.63 -16.03 -11.67
CA PRO A 105 -12.38 -16.92 -12.58
C PRO A 105 -11.94 -16.80 -14.05
N MET A 106 -11.27 -15.70 -14.41
CA MET A 106 -10.68 -15.45 -15.73
C MET A 106 -9.17 -15.75 -15.81
N GLY A 107 -8.59 -16.35 -14.76
CA GLY A 107 -7.15 -16.59 -14.65
C GLY A 107 -6.38 -15.43 -13.99
N ASP A 108 -5.06 -15.45 -14.17
CA ASP A 108 -4.18 -14.38 -13.69
C ASP A 108 -4.34 -13.14 -14.57
N MET A 109 -4.58 -11.98 -13.95
CA MET A 109 -4.81 -10.72 -14.64
C MET A 109 -4.02 -9.59 -13.98
N SER A 110 -3.59 -8.62 -14.79
CA SER A 110 -2.89 -7.43 -14.29
C SER A 110 -3.40 -6.18 -14.98
N TYR A 111 -3.45 -5.07 -14.24
CA TYR A 111 -3.88 -3.78 -14.75
C TYR A 111 -3.12 -2.65 -14.06
N VAL A 112 -3.13 -1.48 -14.70
CA VAL A 112 -2.44 -0.29 -14.20
C VAL A 112 -3.46 0.67 -13.61
N ILE A 113 -3.17 1.17 -12.42
CA ILE A 113 -3.86 2.29 -11.81
C ILE A 113 -2.93 3.50 -11.77
N LYS A 114 -3.50 4.68 -11.98
CA LYS A 114 -2.82 5.97 -11.92
C LYS A 114 -3.36 6.81 -10.78
N LYS A 115 -2.51 7.62 -10.17
CA LYS A 115 -2.95 8.56 -9.12
C LYS A 115 -3.94 9.54 -9.74
N ALA A 116 -5.10 9.70 -9.11
CA ALA A 116 -6.08 10.68 -9.54
C ALA A 116 -5.52 12.08 -9.29
N LYS A 117 -5.68 12.96 -10.28
CA LYS A 117 -5.29 14.38 -10.20
C LYS A 117 -6.21 15.16 -9.26
#